data_AF-A0A7C3QT01-F1
#
_entry.id   AF-A0A7C3QT01-F1
#
_cell.length_a   1.000
_cell.length_b   1.000
_cell.length_c   1.000
_cell.angle_alpha   90.00
_cell.angle_beta   90.00
_cell.angle_gamma   90.00
#
_symmetry.space_group_name_H-M   'P 1'
#
loop_
_entity.id
_entity.type
_entity.pdbx_description
1 polymer ?
#
loop_
_entity_poly.entity_id
_entity_poly.type
_entity_poly.pdbx_seq_one_letter_code
_entity_poly.pdbx_strand_id
1 'polypeptide(L)'
;MAACPACLSRNSGFLVHSDTPLTKDILGVGRNDRLTPEGDGPVILWDDRSAWIEEGHFYGMVEFWDRYFSPRQWRFHRLERPGALPAQLPDAVEWEWILENRPQVWIDTLIERGAIRMFGQPIVELGSGVQAHVIGYELLARGQELSGELIPPLVLIREARSQNRLFHLDRACRVRAIQTVTDRPEDHVYFINFIPSVIYVAEHCLETTMAAIRNSTLTPRQIVFEVTESEYVADLDHLKSILAYYRKNGFRYALDDVGEGHNTIERLRYLEPDIVKLDRKWVSGVHTHPDRSEKAREVLEVSKEVGAIPLAEGVEEPEEALVLKQMGYLWQQGYLYGKPAPFPDVR
;
A
#
# COMPACT_ATOMS: atom_id res chain seq x y z
N MET A 1 15.09 19.42 13.03
CA MET A 1 13.68 19.37 13.47
C MET A 1 13.05 20.72 13.19
N ALA A 2 12.59 20.94 11.96
CA ALA A 2 11.71 22.06 11.64
C ALA A 2 10.27 21.52 11.74
N ALA A 3 9.41 22.21 12.49
CA ALA A 3 7.99 21.90 12.49
C ALA A 3 7.47 21.96 11.04
N CYS A 4 6.78 20.91 10.59
CA CYS A 4 6.14 20.89 9.28
C CYS A 4 5.09 22.02 9.25
N PRO A 5 5.26 23.07 8.41
CA PRO A 5 4.31 24.18 8.33
C PRO A 5 2.92 23.77 7.81
N ALA A 6 2.78 22.52 7.33
CA ALA A 6 1.58 21.97 6.74
C ALA A 6 0.81 20.99 7.65
N CYS A 7 1.22 20.82 8.92
CA CYS A 7 0.38 20.11 9.87
C CYS A 7 -0.85 20.97 10.18
N LEU A 8 -1.96 20.67 9.49
CA LEU A 8 -3.26 21.28 9.75
C LEU A 8 -3.62 21.15 11.23
N SER A 9 -4.31 22.16 11.77
CA SER A 9 -4.69 22.18 13.18
C SER A 9 -5.57 20.97 13.50
N ARG A 10 -5.19 20.19 14.52
CA ARG A 10 -6.02 19.09 15.05
C ARG A 10 -7.30 19.57 15.72
N ASN A 11 -7.43 20.88 15.95
CA ASN A 11 -8.59 21.48 16.59
C ASN A 11 -9.62 22.01 15.60
N SER A 12 -9.34 22.07 14.29
CA SER A 12 -10.29 22.50 13.26
C SER A 12 -10.71 21.35 12.36
N GLY A 13 -11.94 21.42 11.85
CA GLY A 13 -12.49 20.41 10.96
C GLY A 13 -13.78 20.84 10.30
N PHE A 14 -14.47 19.87 9.72
CA PHE A 14 -15.74 20.05 9.04
C PHE A 14 -16.80 19.16 9.68
N LEU A 15 -17.93 19.74 10.05
CA LEU A 15 -19.16 18.98 10.21
C LEU A 15 -19.74 18.72 8.82
N VAL A 16 -19.90 17.45 8.50
CA VAL A 16 -20.43 16.94 7.24
C VAL A 16 -21.80 16.38 7.50
N HIS A 17 -22.79 16.82 6.71
CA HIS A 17 -24.11 16.21 6.64
C HIS A 17 -24.32 15.60 5.26
N SER A 18 -24.46 14.28 5.21
CA SER A 18 -24.66 13.52 3.98
C SER A 18 -26.14 13.18 3.75
N ASP A 19 -26.52 13.12 2.50
CA ASP A 19 -27.81 12.57 2.03
C ASP A 19 -27.82 11.03 1.98
N THR A 20 -26.69 10.39 2.26
CA THR A 20 -26.51 8.94 2.40
C THR A 20 -25.90 8.59 3.76
N PRO A 21 -26.08 7.37 4.28
CA PRO A 21 -25.44 6.99 5.54
C PRO A 21 -23.90 7.04 5.46
N LEU A 22 -23.25 7.75 6.38
CA LEU A 22 -21.81 7.85 6.54
C LEU A 22 -21.24 6.62 7.25
N THR A 23 -20.90 5.59 6.46
CA THR A 23 -20.22 4.41 6.99
C THR A 23 -18.74 4.70 7.27
N LYS A 24 -18.09 3.82 8.05
CA LYS A 24 -16.64 3.93 8.33
C LYS A 24 -15.78 3.93 7.06
N ASP A 25 -16.20 3.16 6.04
CA ASP A 25 -15.50 3.09 4.76
C ASP A 25 -15.61 4.42 3.99
N ILE A 26 -16.76 5.09 4.05
CA ILE A 26 -16.94 6.44 3.48
C ILE A 26 -16.08 7.45 4.23
N LEU A 27 -16.02 7.32 5.55
CA LEU A 27 -15.27 8.23 6.42
C LEU A 27 -13.76 7.95 6.40
N GLY A 28 -13.30 6.87 5.77
CA GLY A 28 -11.88 6.52 5.72
C GLY A 28 -11.29 6.19 7.08
N VAL A 29 -12.07 5.60 7.98
CA VAL A 29 -11.64 5.24 9.34
C VAL A 29 -11.64 3.73 9.54
N GLY A 30 -10.76 3.25 10.43
CA GLY A 30 -10.64 1.84 10.72
C GLY A 30 -11.94 1.27 11.29
N ARG A 31 -12.27 0.03 10.93
CA ARG A 31 -13.50 -0.63 11.40
C ARG A 31 -13.59 -0.76 12.92
N ASN A 32 -12.45 -0.76 13.62
CA ASN A 32 -12.38 -0.80 15.08
C ASN A 32 -12.32 0.60 15.74
N ASP A 33 -12.27 1.68 14.96
CA ASP A 33 -12.15 3.03 15.50
C ASP A 33 -13.44 3.44 16.22
N ARG A 34 -13.29 4.02 17.41
CA ARG A 34 -14.41 4.63 18.13
C ARG A 34 -14.65 6.02 17.59
N LEU A 35 -15.83 6.24 17.04
CA LEU A 35 -16.23 7.52 16.44
C LEU A 35 -17.06 8.36 17.41
N THR A 36 -16.64 8.43 18.68
CA THR A 36 -17.38 9.15 19.72
C THR A 36 -16.65 10.43 20.11
N PRO A 37 -17.35 11.42 20.70
CA PRO A 37 -16.75 12.69 21.11
C PRO A 37 -15.64 12.54 22.14
N GLU A 38 -15.73 11.50 22.99
CA GLU A 38 -14.73 11.17 24.02
C GLU A 38 -13.50 10.45 23.43
N GLY A 39 -13.52 10.08 22.16
CA GLY A 39 -12.38 9.50 21.46
C GLY A 39 -11.42 10.57 20.93
N ASP A 40 -10.14 10.23 20.85
CA ASP A 40 -9.09 11.08 20.25
C ASP A 40 -8.99 10.93 18.72
N GLY A 41 -9.94 10.23 18.10
CA GLY A 41 -9.93 9.95 16.66
C GLY A 41 -10.18 11.18 15.78
N PRO A 42 -9.83 11.12 14.48
CA PRO A 42 -10.02 12.24 13.55
C PRO A 42 -11.49 12.43 13.14
N VAL A 43 -12.39 11.55 13.57
CA VAL A 43 -13.82 11.57 13.20
C VAL A 43 -14.69 11.35 14.43
N ILE A 44 -15.74 12.15 14.55
CA ILE A 44 -16.83 12.00 15.52
C ILE A 44 -18.11 11.80 14.73
N LEU A 45 -18.80 10.68 14.96
CA LEU A 45 -20.08 10.35 14.32
C LEU A 45 -21.21 10.71 15.29
N TRP A 46 -22.08 11.64 14.89
CA TRP A 46 -23.20 12.08 15.71
C TRP A 46 -24.47 11.28 15.46
N ASP A 47 -24.71 10.95 14.20
CA ASP A 47 -25.78 10.06 13.74
C ASP A 47 -25.31 9.35 12.45
N ASP A 48 -26.19 8.60 11.80
CA ASP A 48 -25.84 7.84 10.60
C ASP A 48 -25.49 8.73 9.40
N ARG A 49 -25.69 10.05 9.44
CA ARG A 49 -25.53 10.99 8.32
C ARG A 49 -24.71 12.23 8.66
N SER A 50 -24.35 12.43 9.92
CA SER A 50 -23.68 13.62 10.42
C SER A 50 -22.40 13.24 11.13
N ALA A 51 -21.27 13.74 10.64
CA ALA A 51 -19.95 13.50 11.24
C ALA A 51 -19.12 14.78 11.29
N TRP A 52 -18.44 15.02 12.41
CA TRP A 52 -17.33 15.97 12.43
C TRP A 52 -16.04 15.26 12.04
N ILE A 53 -15.27 15.86 11.14
CA ILE A 53 -14.05 15.29 10.56
C ILE A 53 -12.92 16.32 10.69
N GLU A 54 -11.82 15.93 11.31
CA GLU A 54 -10.60 16.72 11.44
C GLU A 54 -10.12 17.18 10.05
N GLU A 55 -9.69 18.43 9.93
CA GLU A 55 -9.37 19.06 8.66
C GLU A 55 -8.34 18.28 7.82
N GLY A 56 -7.28 17.76 8.45
CA GLY A 56 -6.28 16.94 7.77
C GLY A 56 -6.87 15.66 7.17
N HIS A 57 -7.71 14.97 7.93
CA HIS A 57 -8.39 13.75 7.50
C HIS A 57 -9.41 14.06 6.40
N PHE A 58 -10.19 15.13 6.57
CA PHE A 58 -11.18 15.61 5.61
C PHE A 58 -10.55 15.84 4.23
N TYR A 59 -9.47 16.62 4.16
CA TYR A 59 -8.77 16.86 2.88
C TYR A 59 -8.05 15.62 2.32
N GLY A 60 -7.77 14.62 3.17
CA GLY A 60 -7.32 13.30 2.74
C GLY A 60 -8.42 12.49 2.05
N MET A 61 -9.69 12.78 2.33
CA MET A 61 -10.84 12.08 1.74
C MET A 61 -11.48 12.80 0.55
N VAL A 62 -11.15 14.07 0.30
CA VAL A 62 -11.76 14.89 -0.75
C VAL A 62 -11.73 14.24 -2.13
N GLU A 63 -10.58 13.72 -2.61
CA GLU A 63 -10.52 13.08 -3.95
C GLU A 63 -11.35 11.79 -3.99
N PHE A 64 -11.36 11.04 -2.88
CA PHE A 64 -12.15 9.82 -2.77
C PHE A 64 -13.65 10.14 -2.82
N TRP A 65 -14.11 11.16 -2.09
CA TRP A 65 -15.50 11.58 -2.15
C TRP A 65 -15.88 12.16 -3.50
N ASP A 66 -15.09 13.04 -4.10
CA ASP A 66 -15.41 13.64 -5.40
C ASP A 66 -15.55 12.58 -6.51
N ARG A 67 -14.79 11.49 -6.42
CA ARG A 67 -14.84 10.40 -7.40
C ARG A 67 -15.98 9.41 -7.17
N TYR A 68 -16.27 9.06 -5.92
CA TYR A 68 -17.11 7.89 -5.59
C TYR A 68 -18.41 8.22 -4.87
N PHE A 69 -18.52 9.43 -4.33
CA PHE A 69 -19.68 9.91 -3.59
C PHE A 69 -20.16 11.19 -4.27
N SER A 70 -21.38 11.66 -4.02
CA SER A 70 -21.87 12.92 -4.62
C SER A 70 -21.78 14.05 -3.61
N PRO A 71 -20.57 14.51 -3.21
CA PRO A 71 -20.41 15.44 -2.08
C PRO A 71 -21.06 16.81 -2.33
N ARG A 72 -21.35 17.15 -3.59
CA ARG A 72 -22.14 18.36 -3.95
C ARG A 72 -23.58 18.33 -3.41
N GLN A 73 -24.08 17.16 -3.00
CA GLN A 73 -25.39 17.00 -2.35
C GLN A 73 -25.29 17.07 -0.82
N TRP A 74 -24.07 17.14 -0.28
CA TRP A 74 -23.80 17.18 1.16
C TRP A 74 -23.69 18.64 1.62
N ARG A 75 -23.74 18.83 2.94
CA ARG A 75 -23.50 20.13 3.57
C ARG A 75 -22.26 20.07 4.44
N PHE A 76 -21.45 21.11 4.36
CA PHE A 76 -20.19 21.21 5.09
C PHE A 76 -20.19 22.48 5.92
N HIS A 77 -19.85 22.39 7.20
CA HIS A 77 -19.68 23.54 8.06
C HIS A 77 -18.30 23.47 8.69
N ARG A 78 -17.48 24.51 8.53
CA ARG A 78 -16.15 24.56 9.13
C ARG A 78 -16.25 25.05 10.58
N LEU A 79 -15.71 24.29 11.53
CA LEU A 79 -15.75 24.60 12.96
C LEU A 79 -14.65 23.89 13.73
N GLU A 80 -14.39 24.38 14.94
CA GLU A 80 -13.51 23.70 15.90
C GLU A 80 -14.13 22.39 16.40
N ARG A 81 -13.28 21.47 16.88
CA ARG A 81 -13.70 20.15 17.40
C ARG A 81 -14.78 20.31 18.47
N PRO A 82 -16.03 19.91 18.20
CA PRO A 82 -17.13 20.14 19.12
C PRO A 82 -17.18 19.05 20.19
N GLY A 83 -17.31 19.45 21.46
CA GLY A 83 -17.64 18.51 22.54
C GLY A 83 -19.11 18.05 22.51
N ALA A 84 -19.98 18.85 21.89
CA ALA A 84 -21.38 18.54 21.59
C ALA A 84 -21.81 19.29 20.33
N LEU A 85 -22.83 18.80 19.63
CA LEU A 85 -23.31 19.45 18.41
C LEU A 85 -23.82 20.88 18.71
N PRO A 86 -23.31 21.93 18.03
CA PRO A 86 -23.73 23.31 18.28
C PRO A 86 -25.21 23.54 17.92
N ALA A 87 -25.90 24.37 18.70
CA ALA A 87 -27.29 24.75 18.42
C ALA A 87 -27.43 25.65 17.17
N GLN A 88 -26.36 26.37 16.81
CA GLN A 88 -26.25 27.19 15.61
C GLN A 88 -24.96 26.82 14.89
N LEU A 89 -25.07 26.49 13.60
CA LEU A 89 -23.92 26.16 12.77
C LEU A 89 -23.42 27.41 12.04
N PRO A 90 -22.11 27.51 11.78
CA PRO A 90 -21.56 28.49 10.83
C PRO A 90 -22.20 28.35 9.45
N ASP A 91 -21.97 29.34 8.58
CA ASP A 91 -22.40 29.25 7.18
C ASP A 91 -21.84 28.00 6.50
N ALA A 92 -22.65 27.43 5.61
CA ALA A 92 -22.23 26.28 4.83
C ALA A 92 -21.09 26.67 3.88
N VAL A 93 -20.17 25.73 3.69
CA VAL A 93 -19.05 25.85 2.76
C VAL A 93 -19.37 25.01 1.52
N GLU A 94 -19.33 25.64 0.35
CA GLU A 94 -19.58 24.96 -0.92
C GLU A 94 -18.43 23.99 -1.28
N TRP A 95 -18.78 22.89 -1.95
CA TRP A 95 -17.81 21.87 -2.33
C TRP A 95 -16.72 22.41 -3.26
N GLU A 96 -17.08 23.28 -4.21
CA GLU A 96 -16.13 23.93 -5.11
C GLU A 96 -15.10 24.77 -4.34
N TRP A 97 -15.53 25.49 -3.29
CA TRP A 97 -14.60 26.24 -2.44
C TRP A 97 -13.62 25.30 -1.74
N ILE A 98 -14.09 24.14 -1.27
CA ILE A 98 -13.26 23.12 -0.61
C ILE A 98 -12.19 22.57 -1.56
N LEU A 99 -12.56 22.32 -2.81
CA LEU A 99 -11.62 21.87 -3.85
C LEU A 99 -10.55 22.93 -4.14
N GLU A 100 -10.96 24.19 -4.28
CA GLU A 100 -10.07 25.32 -4.59
C GLU A 100 -9.15 25.70 -3.42
N ASN A 101 -9.61 25.50 -2.18
CA ASN A 101 -8.88 25.88 -0.96
C ASN A 101 -8.23 24.68 -0.27
N ARG A 102 -8.15 23.53 -0.96
CA ARG A 102 -7.43 22.36 -0.44
C ARG A 102 -5.96 22.73 -0.20
N PRO A 103 -5.43 22.56 1.03
CA PRO A 103 -4.03 22.83 1.32
C PRO A 103 -3.14 21.91 0.48
N GLN A 104 -2.31 22.51 -0.38
CA GLN A 104 -1.29 21.76 -1.11
C GLN A 104 -0.18 21.37 -0.14
N VAL A 105 0.12 20.08 -0.08
CA VAL A 105 1.21 19.54 0.72
C VAL A 105 2.34 19.02 -0.18
N TRP A 106 3.48 18.71 0.41
CA TRP A 106 4.66 18.28 -0.34
C TRP A 106 4.40 17.02 -1.18
N ILE A 107 3.66 16.04 -0.64
CA ILE A 107 3.32 14.81 -1.38
C ILE A 107 2.45 15.09 -2.60
N ASP A 108 1.48 16.02 -2.51
CA ASP A 108 0.65 16.42 -3.66
C ASP A 108 1.54 17.00 -4.77
N THR A 109 2.46 17.91 -4.41
CA THR A 109 3.40 18.51 -5.35
C THR A 109 4.31 17.46 -6.01
N LEU A 110 4.78 16.46 -5.26
CA LEU A 110 5.63 15.39 -5.77
C LEU A 110 4.86 14.51 -6.77
N ILE A 111 3.61 14.17 -6.48
CA ILE A 111 2.74 13.38 -7.35
C ILE A 111 2.40 14.14 -8.63
N GLU A 112 1.97 15.40 -8.53
CA GLU A 112 1.57 16.25 -9.67
C GLU A 112 2.70 16.45 -10.68
N ARG A 113 3.94 16.56 -10.20
CA ARG A 113 5.13 16.68 -11.05
C ARG A 113 5.56 15.36 -11.69
N GLY A 114 4.89 14.26 -11.37
CA GLY A 114 5.30 12.93 -11.80
C GLY A 114 6.68 12.55 -11.26
N ALA A 115 7.05 12.99 -10.06
CA ALA A 115 8.39 12.82 -9.48
C ALA A 115 8.58 11.49 -8.73
N ILE A 116 7.69 10.52 -8.98
CA ILE A 116 7.85 9.13 -8.53
C ILE A 116 8.61 8.36 -9.60
N ARG A 117 9.67 7.68 -9.18
CA ARG A 117 10.50 6.79 -10.01
C ARG A 117 10.38 5.37 -9.51
N MET A 118 10.51 4.42 -10.43
CA MET A 118 10.42 2.99 -10.13
C MET A 118 11.78 2.33 -10.40
N PHE A 119 12.24 1.59 -9.41
CA PHE A 119 13.43 0.76 -9.51
C PHE A 119 12.99 -0.69 -9.57
N GLY A 120 13.59 -1.48 -10.46
CA GLY A 120 13.36 -2.91 -10.55
C GLY A 120 14.44 -3.68 -9.82
N GLN A 121 14.06 -4.58 -8.93
CA GLN A 121 14.95 -5.62 -8.44
C GLN A 121 14.57 -6.96 -9.06
N PRO A 122 15.51 -7.70 -9.70
CA PRO A 122 15.19 -8.95 -10.36
C PRO A 122 14.85 -10.04 -9.35
N ILE A 123 13.80 -10.79 -9.69
CA ILE A 123 13.44 -12.05 -9.05
C ILE A 123 13.78 -13.15 -10.04
N VAL A 124 14.50 -14.16 -9.57
CA VAL A 124 14.97 -15.27 -10.41
C VAL A 124 14.37 -16.59 -9.99
N GLU A 125 14.19 -17.48 -10.95
CA GLU A 125 13.92 -18.89 -10.73
C GLU A 125 15.17 -19.73 -10.99
N LEU A 126 15.48 -20.63 -10.07
CA LEU A 126 16.60 -21.55 -10.14
C LEU A 126 16.15 -22.92 -10.64
N GLY A 127 16.35 -23.20 -11.93
CA GLY A 127 16.07 -24.49 -12.54
C GLY A 127 17.10 -25.59 -12.21
N SER A 128 16.96 -26.76 -12.86
CA SER A 128 17.92 -27.87 -12.77
C SER A 128 19.27 -27.59 -13.47
N GLY A 129 19.33 -26.56 -14.31
CA GLY A 129 20.54 -26.11 -15.00
C GLY A 129 21.45 -25.18 -14.17
N VAL A 130 22.47 -24.65 -14.83
CA VAL A 130 23.53 -23.81 -14.21
C VAL A 130 23.12 -22.33 -14.10
N GLN A 131 22.14 -21.87 -14.90
CA GLN A 131 21.77 -20.46 -14.98
C GLN A 131 20.42 -20.16 -14.31
N ALA A 132 20.39 -19.06 -13.57
CA ALA A 132 19.17 -18.47 -13.03
C ALA A 132 18.41 -17.74 -14.15
N HIS A 133 17.08 -17.89 -14.19
CA HIS A 133 16.22 -17.20 -15.15
C HIS A 133 15.46 -16.08 -14.45
N VAL A 134 15.50 -14.86 -14.98
CA VAL A 134 14.70 -13.75 -14.45
C VAL A 134 13.24 -14.01 -14.79
N ILE A 135 12.41 -14.16 -13.78
CA ILE A 135 10.96 -14.37 -13.94
C ILE A 135 10.16 -13.08 -13.77
N GLY A 136 10.77 -12.07 -13.15
CA GLY A 136 10.04 -10.87 -12.79
C GLY A 136 10.87 -9.87 -12.01
N TYR A 137 10.19 -8.81 -11.57
CA TYR A 137 10.80 -7.72 -10.83
C TYR A 137 9.89 -7.23 -9.71
N GLU A 138 10.48 -6.90 -8.58
CA GLU A 138 9.83 -6.03 -7.60
C GLU A 138 10.02 -4.56 -8.01
N LEU A 139 8.92 -3.81 -8.02
CA LEU A 139 8.87 -2.40 -8.39
C LEU A 139 8.92 -1.52 -7.14
N LEU A 140 10.10 -0.97 -6.90
CA LEU A 140 10.44 -0.21 -5.71
C LEU A 140 10.36 1.29 -5.99
N ALA A 141 9.40 1.97 -5.36
CA ALA A 141 9.20 3.40 -5.51
C ALA A 141 10.33 4.22 -4.88
N ARG A 142 10.73 5.30 -5.54
CA ARG A 142 11.61 6.37 -5.04
C ARG A 142 11.01 7.72 -5.41
N GLY A 143 11.09 8.69 -4.51
CA GLY A 143 10.80 10.07 -4.89
C GLY A 143 12.01 10.68 -5.55
N GLN A 144 11.84 11.76 -6.30
CA GLN A 144 12.95 12.51 -6.88
C GLN A 144 12.77 14.00 -6.61
N GLU A 145 13.77 14.62 -5.99
CA GLU A 145 13.83 16.07 -5.82
C GLU A 145 14.11 16.78 -7.14
N LEU A 146 13.86 18.09 -7.20
CA LEU A 146 14.18 18.90 -8.38
C LEU A 146 15.69 18.90 -8.71
N SER A 147 16.55 18.69 -7.72
CA SER A 147 17.99 18.52 -7.90
C SER A 147 18.37 17.20 -8.59
N GLY A 148 17.43 16.25 -8.69
CA GLY A 148 17.66 14.89 -9.19
C GLY A 148 17.96 13.88 -8.09
N GLU A 149 18.16 14.31 -6.84
CA GLU A 149 18.41 13.42 -5.69
C GLU A 149 17.21 12.52 -5.40
N LEU A 150 17.49 11.26 -5.03
CA LEU A 150 16.45 10.28 -4.72
C LEU A 150 16.00 10.38 -3.27
N ILE A 151 14.69 10.40 -3.09
CA ILE A 151 14.02 10.36 -1.78
C ILE A 151 13.72 8.88 -1.45
N PRO A 152 14.17 8.37 -0.29
CA PRO A 152 13.87 7.01 0.15
C PRO A 152 12.36 6.76 0.36
N PRO A 153 11.88 5.52 0.14
CA PRO A 153 10.45 5.20 0.26
C PRO A 153 9.91 5.42 1.69
N LEU A 154 10.72 5.12 2.72
CA LEU A 154 10.32 5.35 4.12
C LEU A 154 10.05 6.84 4.42
N VAL A 155 10.76 7.76 3.77
CA VAL A 155 10.51 9.20 3.91
C VAL A 155 9.18 9.54 3.24
N LEU A 156 8.94 9.05 2.02
CA LEU A 156 7.67 9.26 1.32
C LEU A 156 6.47 8.77 2.14
N ILE A 157 6.54 7.53 2.65
CA ILE A 157 5.47 6.92 3.46
C ILE A 157 5.23 7.73 4.74
N ARG A 158 6.30 8.13 5.44
CA ARG A 158 6.20 8.92 6.67
C ARG A 158 5.53 10.28 6.42
N GLU A 159 5.98 11.01 5.41
CA GLU A 159 5.42 12.31 5.09
C GLU A 159 3.99 12.20 4.53
N ALA A 160 3.69 11.18 3.72
CA ALA A 160 2.33 10.93 3.26
C ALA A 160 1.39 10.59 4.42
N ARG A 161 1.87 9.86 5.43
CA ARG A 161 1.08 9.60 6.65
C ARG A 161 0.86 10.88 7.46
N SER A 162 1.90 11.68 7.70
CA SER A 162 1.77 12.93 8.47
C SER A 162 0.90 13.98 7.77
N GLN A 163 0.79 13.91 6.44
CA GLN A 163 0.01 14.83 5.61
C GLN A 163 -1.36 14.28 5.18
N ASN A 164 -1.79 13.11 5.68
CA ASN A 164 -3.04 12.44 5.25
C ASN A 164 -3.13 12.24 3.72
N ARG A 165 -2.02 11.81 3.11
CA ARG A 165 -1.87 11.52 1.67
C ARG A 165 -1.41 10.10 1.39
N LEU A 166 -1.45 9.21 2.37
CA LEU A 166 -0.98 7.84 2.19
C LEU A 166 -1.73 7.08 1.09
N PHE A 167 -3.05 7.24 1.00
CA PHE A 167 -3.86 6.72 -0.12
C PHE A 167 -3.43 7.28 -1.48
N HIS A 168 -3.15 8.58 -1.56
CA HIS A 168 -2.76 9.25 -2.80
C HIS A 168 -1.39 8.77 -3.27
N LEU A 169 -0.45 8.64 -2.33
CA LEU A 169 0.88 8.10 -2.60
C LEU A 169 0.81 6.64 -3.06
N ASP A 170 0.07 5.77 -2.35
CA ASP A 170 -0.11 4.36 -2.72
C ASP A 170 -0.66 4.23 -4.15
N ARG A 171 -1.75 4.95 -4.45
CA ARG A 171 -2.34 4.98 -5.80
C ARG A 171 -1.34 5.47 -6.84
N ALA A 172 -0.63 6.57 -6.58
CA ALA A 172 0.33 7.13 -7.51
C ALA A 172 1.50 6.17 -7.78
N CYS A 173 1.99 5.48 -6.75
CA CYS A 173 2.99 4.42 -6.87
C CYS A 173 2.47 3.26 -7.73
N ARG A 174 1.27 2.73 -7.48
CA ARG A 174 0.69 1.63 -8.28
C ARG A 174 0.52 2.00 -9.75
N VAL A 175 -0.02 3.18 -10.04
CA VAL A 175 -0.19 3.66 -11.41
C VAL A 175 1.17 3.84 -12.08
N ARG A 176 2.14 4.47 -11.39
CA ARG A 176 3.48 4.68 -11.94
C ARG A 176 4.20 3.35 -12.20
N ALA A 177 4.06 2.37 -11.32
CA ALA A 177 4.62 1.04 -11.48
C ALA A 177 4.16 0.37 -12.79
N ILE A 178 2.86 0.40 -13.07
CA ILE A 178 2.29 -0.14 -14.32
C ILE A 178 2.79 0.63 -15.54
N GLN A 179 2.79 1.97 -15.46
CA GLN A 179 3.28 2.84 -16.54
C GLN A 179 4.75 2.57 -16.86
N THR A 180 5.61 2.41 -15.86
CA THR A 180 7.05 2.12 -16.05
C THR A 180 7.29 0.84 -16.84
N VAL A 181 6.33 -0.07 -16.83
CA VAL A 181 6.50 -1.47 -17.21
C VAL A 181 5.63 -1.84 -18.42
N THR A 182 4.96 -0.84 -19.01
CA THR A 182 3.91 -0.98 -20.03
C THR A 182 4.35 -1.61 -21.36
N ASP A 183 5.60 -1.41 -21.79
CA ASP A 183 6.13 -1.92 -23.07
C ASP A 183 7.33 -2.86 -22.87
N ARG A 184 7.38 -3.53 -21.72
CA ARG A 184 8.47 -4.46 -21.37
C ARG A 184 8.22 -5.84 -21.99
N PRO A 185 9.30 -6.63 -22.23
CA PRO A 185 9.19 -7.94 -22.87
C PRO A 185 8.20 -8.89 -22.18
N GLU A 186 7.70 -9.83 -22.98
CA GLU A 186 6.62 -10.76 -22.67
C GLU A 186 6.96 -11.70 -21.49
N ASP A 187 5.94 -12.00 -20.68
CA ASP A 187 5.87 -12.97 -19.57
C ASP A 187 6.52 -12.66 -18.21
N HIS A 188 7.12 -11.50 -17.99
CA HIS A 188 7.56 -11.13 -16.64
C HIS A 188 6.37 -10.88 -15.69
N VAL A 189 6.59 -11.20 -14.41
CA VAL A 189 5.72 -10.83 -13.29
C VAL A 189 6.27 -9.60 -12.57
N TYR A 190 5.39 -8.72 -12.11
CA TYR A 190 5.72 -7.47 -11.46
C TYR A 190 5.09 -7.40 -10.08
N PHE A 191 5.95 -7.33 -9.08
CA PHE A 191 5.52 -7.20 -7.70
C PHE A 191 5.42 -5.72 -7.34
N ILE A 192 4.29 -5.34 -6.75
CA ILE A 192 3.98 -3.96 -6.37
C ILE A 192 3.48 -3.96 -4.93
N ASN A 193 4.20 -3.26 -4.08
CA ASN A 193 3.79 -2.99 -2.70
C ASN A 193 2.45 -2.23 -2.68
N PHE A 194 1.56 -2.63 -1.79
CA PHE A 194 0.35 -1.86 -1.48
C PHE A 194 0.15 -1.73 0.02
N ILE A 195 -0.54 -0.66 0.42
CA ILE A 195 -0.78 -0.34 1.82
C ILE A 195 -2.24 -0.70 2.16
N PRO A 196 -2.52 -1.82 2.87
CA PRO A 196 -3.90 -2.25 3.10
C PRO A 196 -4.71 -1.29 3.97
N SER A 197 -4.06 -0.56 4.89
CA SER A 197 -4.73 0.33 5.84
C SER A 197 -5.46 1.50 5.18
N VAL A 198 -5.09 1.84 3.94
CA VAL A 198 -5.73 2.92 3.17
C VAL A 198 -6.75 2.40 2.16
N ILE A 199 -7.03 1.09 2.15
CA ILE A 199 -8.02 0.47 1.25
C ILE A 199 -9.33 0.29 2.01
N TYR A 200 -10.21 1.28 1.91
CA TYR A 200 -11.55 1.22 2.51
C TYR A 200 -12.53 0.45 1.61
N VAL A 201 -12.46 0.70 0.29
CA VAL A 201 -13.28 0.02 -0.71
C VAL A 201 -12.36 -0.59 -1.77
N ALA A 202 -12.29 -1.92 -1.80
CA ALA A 202 -11.39 -2.66 -2.69
C ALA A 202 -11.64 -2.35 -4.17
N GLU A 203 -12.91 -2.22 -4.56
CA GLU A 203 -13.32 -1.88 -5.93
C GLU A 203 -12.75 -0.53 -6.39
N HIS A 204 -12.97 0.51 -5.59
CA HIS A 204 -12.49 1.87 -5.87
C HIS A 204 -10.97 1.93 -5.95
N CYS A 205 -10.29 1.23 -5.03
CA CYS A 205 -8.85 1.18 -5.00
C CYS A 205 -8.27 0.51 -6.27
N LEU A 206 -8.87 -0.60 -6.72
CA LEU A 206 -8.39 -1.36 -7.86
C LEU A 206 -8.69 -0.71 -9.21
N GLU A 207 -9.74 0.12 -9.29
CA GLU A 207 -10.18 0.77 -10.51
C GLU A 207 -9.05 1.51 -11.25
N THR A 208 -8.24 2.28 -10.52
CA THR A 208 -7.14 3.06 -11.12
C THR A 208 -6.00 2.19 -11.61
N THR A 209 -5.74 1.08 -10.92
CA THR A 209 -4.78 0.05 -11.37
C THR A 209 -5.29 -0.63 -12.63
N MET A 210 -6.55 -1.03 -12.67
CA MET A 210 -7.16 -1.63 -13.85
C MET A 210 -7.18 -0.66 -15.04
N ALA A 211 -7.43 0.63 -14.80
CA ALA A 211 -7.34 1.65 -15.83
C ALA A 211 -5.92 1.78 -16.41
N ALA A 212 -4.90 1.75 -15.56
CA ALA A 212 -3.50 1.77 -16.01
C ALA A 212 -3.15 0.50 -16.81
N ILE A 213 -3.62 -0.68 -16.39
CA ILE A 213 -3.42 -1.95 -17.11
C ILE A 213 -4.13 -1.95 -18.47
N ARG A 214 -5.35 -1.41 -18.56
CA ARG A 214 -6.07 -1.30 -19.84
C ARG A 214 -5.33 -0.45 -20.87
N ASN A 215 -4.48 0.47 -20.42
CA ASN A 215 -3.65 1.31 -21.27
C ASN A 215 -2.22 0.75 -21.45
N SER A 216 -1.97 -0.51 -21.10
CA SER A 216 -0.68 -1.16 -21.25
C SER A 216 -0.77 -2.51 -21.96
N THR A 217 0.37 -3.15 -22.23
CA THR A 217 0.43 -4.52 -22.78
C THR A 217 0.26 -5.60 -21.71
N LEU A 218 0.12 -5.21 -20.43
CA LEU A 218 0.07 -6.13 -19.31
C LEU A 218 -1.31 -6.76 -19.15
N THR A 219 -1.33 -7.92 -18.50
CA THR A 219 -2.54 -8.54 -17.96
C THR A 219 -2.53 -8.49 -16.43
N PRO A 220 -3.70 -8.53 -15.75
CA PRO A 220 -3.76 -8.58 -14.29
C PRO A 220 -2.93 -9.71 -13.67
N ARG A 221 -2.77 -10.85 -14.36
CA ARG A 221 -2.01 -12.02 -13.89
C ARG A 221 -0.51 -11.75 -13.76
N GLN A 222 -0.01 -10.76 -14.47
CA GLN A 222 1.39 -10.32 -14.39
C GLN A 222 1.63 -9.41 -13.19
N ILE A 223 0.60 -8.95 -12.49
CA ILE A 223 0.75 -8.09 -11.32
C ILE A 223 0.54 -8.91 -10.04
N VAL A 224 1.52 -8.84 -9.15
CA VAL A 224 1.48 -9.40 -7.81
C VAL A 224 1.44 -8.25 -6.81
N PHE A 225 0.41 -8.19 -5.98
CA PHE A 225 0.34 -7.22 -4.89
C PHE A 225 1.03 -7.76 -3.64
N GLU A 226 1.99 -7.01 -3.10
CA GLU A 226 2.70 -7.40 -1.87
C GLU A 226 2.06 -6.75 -0.65
N VAL A 227 1.64 -7.58 0.31
CA VAL A 227 1.18 -7.13 1.62
C VAL A 227 2.40 -6.91 2.51
N THR A 228 2.81 -5.66 2.68
CA THR A 228 3.99 -5.30 3.48
C THR A 228 3.76 -5.53 4.98
N GLU A 229 4.78 -5.99 5.71
CA GLU A 229 4.73 -6.28 7.16
C GLU A 229 4.59 -5.02 8.02
N SER A 230 5.14 -3.89 7.56
CA SER A 230 5.06 -2.58 8.25
C SER A 230 3.63 -2.07 8.49
N GLU A 231 2.64 -2.68 7.87
CA GLU A 231 1.23 -2.39 8.05
C GLU A 231 0.61 -3.36 9.06
N TYR A 232 0.48 -2.92 10.31
CA TYR A 232 -0.35 -3.62 11.27
C TYR A 232 -1.82 -3.57 10.83
N VAL A 233 -2.30 -4.67 10.25
CA VAL A 233 -3.71 -4.83 9.91
C VAL A 233 -4.45 -5.43 11.11
N ALA A 234 -5.29 -4.61 11.74
CA ALA A 234 -6.13 -5.03 12.85
C ALA A 234 -7.31 -5.93 12.41
N ASP A 235 -7.86 -5.67 11.21
CA ASP A 235 -9.00 -6.41 10.66
C ASP A 235 -8.52 -7.31 9.50
N LEU A 236 -8.16 -8.54 9.84
CA LEU A 236 -7.72 -9.55 8.87
C LEU A 236 -8.86 -10.01 7.95
N ASP A 237 -10.12 -9.92 8.36
CA ASP A 237 -11.26 -10.29 7.53
C ASP A 237 -11.44 -9.28 6.40
N HIS A 238 -11.27 -7.99 6.71
CA HIS A 238 -11.25 -6.93 5.71
C HIS A 238 -10.12 -7.13 4.71
N LEU A 239 -8.89 -7.38 5.17
CA LEU A 239 -7.77 -7.67 4.29
C LEU A 239 -8.05 -8.89 3.41
N LYS A 240 -8.55 -10.00 3.98
CA LYS A 240 -8.91 -11.19 3.21
C LYS A 240 -9.98 -10.88 2.15
N SER A 241 -10.93 -9.99 2.44
CA SER A 241 -11.94 -9.54 1.46
C SER A 241 -11.34 -8.72 0.31
N ILE A 242 -10.36 -7.84 0.60
CA ILE A 242 -9.62 -7.08 -0.41
C ILE A 242 -8.84 -8.03 -1.33
N LEU A 243 -8.09 -8.96 -0.74
CA LEU A 243 -7.27 -9.92 -1.46
C LEU A 243 -8.12 -10.87 -2.32
N ALA A 244 -9.26 -11.32 -1.80
CA ALA A 244 -10.23 -12.11 -2.57
C ALA A 244 -10.80 -11.33 -3.76
N TYR A 245 -11.11 -10.04 -3.57
CA TYR A 245 -11.55 -9.16 -4.65
C TYR A 245 -10.47 -9.00 -5.72
N TYR A 246 -9.20 -8.84 -5.32
CA TYR A 246 -8.07 -8.71 -6.25
C TYR A 246 -7.86 -10.01 -7.04
N ARG A 247 -7.86 -11.16 -6.36
CA ARG A 247 -7.75 -12.48 -6.99
C ARG A 247 -8.89 -12.73 -7.98
N LYS A 248 -10.13 -12.36 -7.65
CA LYS A 248 -11.28 -12.46 -8.56
C LYS A 248 -11.11 -11.64 -9.85
N ASN A 249 -10.37 -10.54 -9.78
CA ASN A 249 -10.04 -9.68 -10.93
C ASN A 249 -8.75 -10.12 -11.66
N GLY A 250 -8.20 -11.28 -11.33
CA GLY A 250 -7.08 -11.91 -12.05
C GLY A 250 -5.69 -11.54 -11.54
N PHE A 251 -5.59 -10.78 -10.45
CA PHE A 251 -4.32 -10.47 -9.79
C PHE A 251 -3.85 -11.63 -8.92
N ARG A 252 -2.56 -11.61 -8.58
CA ARG A 252 -2.00 -12.42 -7.50
C ARG A 252 -1.60 -11.54 -6.32
N TYR A 253 -1.38 -12.15 -5.16
CA TYR A 253 -0.77 -11.45 -4.03
C TYR A 253 0.27 -12.29 -3.31
N ALA A 254 1.24 -11.58 -2.75
CA ALA A 254 2.29 -12.12 -1.91
C ALA A 254 2.13 -11.63 -0.47
N LEU A 255 2.48 -12.48 0.48
CA LEU A 255 2.70 -12.07 1.87
C LEU A 255 4.21 -11.85 2.06
N ASP A 256 4.59 -10.64 2.46
CA ASP A 256 5.99 -10.24 2.63
C ASP A 256 6.53 -10.54 4.04
N ASP A 257 7.85 -10.61 4.18
CA ASP A 257 8.58 -10.74 5.45
C ASP A 257 8.06 -11.85 6.40
N VAL A 258 7.67 -13.01 5.85
CA VAL A 258 7.07 -14.08 6.66
C VAL A 258 8.10 -14.71 7.61
N GLY A 259 7.68 -14.88 8.86
CA GLY A 259 8.49 -15.44 9.94
C GLY A 259 9.07 -14.38 10.89
N GLU A 260 8.86 -13.10 10.62
CA GLU A 260 9.16 -11.99 11.52
C GLU A 260 7.92 -11.11 11.78
N GLY A 261 7.95 -10.43 12.93
CA GLY A 261 7.01 -9.38 13.33
C GLY A 261 5.53 -9.72 13.16
N HIS A 262 4.83 -9.00 12.29
CA HIS A 262 3.38 -9.11 12.15
C HIS A 262 2.92 -10.24 11.21
N ASN A 263 3.75 -10.71 10.27
CA ASN A 263 3.37 -11.74 9.29
C ASN A 263 3.73 -13.14 9.78
N THR A 264 2.93 -13.61 10.73
CA THR A 264 3.09 -14.92 11.37
C THR A 264 2.59 -16.07 10.49
N ILE A 265 2.96 -17.28 10.86
CA ILE A 265 2.50 -18.52 10.20
C ILE A 265 0.97 -18.65 10.28
N GLU A 266 0.36 -18.22 11.37
CA GLU A 266 -1.11 -18.19 11.51
C GLU A 266 -1.74 -17.26 10.47
N ARG A 267 -1.15 -16.09 10.24
CA ARG A 267 -1.64 -15.18 9.18
C ARG A 267 -1.46 -15.78 7.80
N LEU A 268 -0.33 -16.43 7.53
CA LEU A 268 -0.10 -17.13 6.27
C LEU A 268 -1.20 -18.16 6.00
N ARG A 269 -1.51 -19.02 6.98
CA ARG A 269 -2.60 -20.01 6.89
C ARG A 269 -3.97 -19.36 6.70
N TYR A 270 -4.20 -18.20 7.31
CA TYR A 270 -5.47 -17.51 7.22
C TYR A 270 -5.68 -16.81 5.87
N LEU A 271 -4.64 -16.17 5.35
CA LEU A 271 -4.71 -15.34 4.14
C LEU A 271 -4.51 -16.13 2.85
N GLU A 272 -3.89 -17.32 2.89
CA GLU A 272 -3.71 -18.21 1.73
C GLU A 272 -3.18 -17.48 0.48
N PRO A 273 -1.98 -16.85 0.55
CA PRO A 273 -1.43 -16.08 -0.56
C PRO A 273 -0.98 -16.96 -1.72
N ASP A 274 -0.82 -16.35 -2.90
CA ASP A 274 -0.29 -17.06 -4.07
C ASP A 274 1.24 -17.22 -3.95
N ILE A 275 1.89 -16.32 -3.21
CA ILE A 275 3.35 -16.26 -3.03
C ILE A 275 3.68 -15.93 -1.57
N VAL A 276 4.72 -16.55 -1.02
CA VAL A 276 5.23 -16.30 0.33
C VAL A 276 6.67 -15.87 0.24
N LYS A 277 7.00 -14.66 0.71
CA LYS A 277 8.37 -14.16 0.76
C LYS A 277 8.97 -14.47 2.14
N LEU A 278 10.03 -15.26 2.16
CA LEU A 278 10.82 -15.53 3.37
C LEU A 278 11.71 -14.33 3.65
N ASP A 279 11.56 -13.75 4.85
CA ASP A 279 12.30 -12.57 5.28
C ASP A 279 13.84 -12.76 5.23
N ARG A 280 14.55 -11.68 4.90
CA ARG A 280 16.02 -11.64 4.82
C ARG A 280 16.71 -12.12 6.10
N LYS A 281 16.16 -11.88 7.29
CA LYS A 281 16.68 -12.34 8.58
C LYS A 281 16.84 -13.86 8.63
N TRP A 282 15.94 -14.60 7.98
CA TRP A 282 15.98 -16.06 7.93
C TRP A 282 16.78 -16.58 6.73
N VAL A 283 16.96 -15.77 5.70
CA VAL A 283 17.80 -16.06 4.53
C VAL A 283 19.29 -15.84 4.81
N SER A 284 19.63 -14.69 5.40
CA SER A 284 21.01 -14.33 5.67
C SER A 284 21.64 -15.40 6.55
N GLY A 285 22.82 -15.92 6.20
CA GLY A 285 23.52 -16.94 6.98
C GLY A 285 22.78 -18.27 7.19
N VAL A 286 21.72 -18.56 6.42
CA VAL A 286 20.93 -19.80 6.54
C VAL A 286 21.75 -21.08 6.37
N HIS A 287 22.88 -20.99 5.67
CA HIS A 287 23.81 -22.08 5.43
C HIS A 287 24.70 -22.40 6.66
N THR A 288 24.83 -21.47 7.62
CA THR A 288 25.66 -21.63 8.83
C THR A 288 24.85 -21.67 10.13
N HIS A 289 23.60 -21.19 10.13
CA HIS A 289 22.78 -21.02 11.33
C HIS A 289 21.60 -22.00 11.34
N PRO A 290 21.62 -23.04 12.21
CA PRO A 290 20.57 -24.06 12.24
C PRO A 290 19.17 -23.53 12.55
N ASP A 291 19.05 -22.51 13.39
CA ASP A 291 17.80 -21.83 13.73
C ASP A 291 17.16 -21.14 12.52
N ARG A 292 17.97 -20.44 11.71
CA ARG A 292 17.52 -19.84 10.45
C ARG A 292 17.08 -20.91 9.45
N SER A 293 17.86 -21.98 9.36
CA SER A 293 17.57 -23.16 8.53
C SER A 293 16.24 -23.84 8.93
N GLU A 294 15.98 -23.98 10.23
CA GLU A 294 14.74 -24.54 10.77
C GLU A 294 13.53 -23.66 10.44
N LYS A 295 13.62 -22.35 10.71
CA LYS A 295 12.56 -21.41 10.37
C LYS A 295 12.24 -21.37 8.88
N ALA A 296 13.26 -21.38 8.03
CA ALA A 296 13.09 -21.44 6.58
C ALA A 296 12.35 -22.71 6.13
N ARG A 297 12.60 -23.88 6.77
CA ARG A 297 11.85 -25.11 6.48
C ARG A 297 10.39 -25.02 6.92
N GLU A 298 10.15 -24.47 8.11
CA GLU A 298 8.79 -24.29 8.64
C GLU A 298 7.94 -23.40 7.71
N VAL A 299 8.48 -22.24 7.29
CA VAL A 299 7.79 -21.35 6.33
C VAL A 299 7.56 -22.05 4.99
N LEU A 300 8.52 -22.84 4.52
CA LEU A 300 8.40 -23.60 3.27
C LEU A 300 7.28 -24.65 3.35
N GLU A 301 7.19 -25.39 4.44
CA GLU A 301 6.16 -26.40 4.67
C GLU A 301 4.77 -25.77 4.64
N VAL A 302 4.56 -24.70 5.39
CA VAL A 302 3.28 -23.98 5.41
C VAL A 302 2.95 -23.38 4.05
N SER A 303 3.95 -22.83 3.33
CA SER A 303 3.75 -22.32 1.97
C SER A 303 3.21 -23.41 1.04
N LYS A 304 3.78 -24.62 1.12
CA LYS A 304 3.29 -25.77 0.34
C LYS A 304 1.91 -26.24 0.77
N GLU A 305 1.62 -26.24 2.08
CA GLU A 305 0.30 -26.60 2.62
C GLU A 305 -0.83 -25.72 2.06
N VAL A 306 -0.59 -24.40 1.94
CA VAL A 306 -1.56 -23.45 1.37
C VAL A 306 -1.50 -23.32 -0.15
N GLY A 307 -0.60 -24.04 -0.81
CA GLY A 307 -0.43 -24.02 -2.27
C GLY A 307 0.27 -22.77 -2.81
N ALA A 308 1.00 -22.03 -1.97
CA ALA A 308 1.74 -20.83 -2.36
C ALA A 308 3.13 -21.16 -2.93
N ILE A 309 3.65 -20.26 -3.76
CA ILE A 309 5.04 -20.31 -4.24
C ILE A 309 5.96 -19.68 -3.18
N PRO A 310 6.94 -20.42 -2.63
CA PRO A 310 7.91 -19.88 -1.70
C PRO A 310 9.01 -19.11 -2.46
N LEU A 311 9.25 -17.85 -2.06
CA LEU A 311 10.30 -16.96 -2.57
C LEU A 311 11.24 -16.59 -1.42
N ALA A 312 12.54 -16.69 -1.61
CA ALA A 312 13.52 -16.24 -0.60
C ALA A 312 14.04 -14.84 -0.93
N GLU A 313 13.88 -13.88 0.00
CA GLU A 313 14.35 -12.51 -0.17
C GLU A 313 15.68 -12.26 0.54
N GLY A 314 16.51 -11.38 -0.03
CA GLY A 314 17.74 -10.90 0.61
C GLY A 314 18.89 -11.89 0.48
N VAL A 315 18.91 -12.72 -0.56
CA VAL A 315 20.01 -13.64 -0.87
C VAL A 315 21.23 -12.83 -1.34
N GLU A 316 22.32 -12.90 -0.60
CA GLU A 316 23.55 -12.16 -0.87
C GLU A 316 24.76 -13.07 -1.14
N GLU A 317 24.73 -14.31 -0.65
CA GLU A 317 25.82 -15.28 -0.79
C GLU A 317 25.44 -16.51 -1.62
N PRO A 318 26.35 -17.04 -2.48
CA PRO A 318 26.11 -18.28 -3.23
C PRO A 318 25.74 -19.49 -2.35
N GLU A 319 26.29 -19.56 -1.14
CA GLU A 319 26.05 -20.61 -0.17
C GLU A 319 24.62 -20.56 0.37
N GLU A 320 24.08 -19.36 0.64
CA GLU A 320 22.67 -19.14 1.00
C GLU A 320 21.77 -19.63 -0.14
N ALA A 321 22.04 -19.18 -1.36
CA ALA A 321 21.28 -19.54 -2.55
C ALA A 321 21.20 -21.06 -2.75
N LEU A 322 22.33 -21.75 -2.61
CA LEU A 322 22.43 -23.19 -2.75
C LEU A 322 21.61 -23.94 -1.71
N VAL A 323 21.73 -23.56 -0.43
CA VAL A 323 20.99 -24.20 0.67
C VAL A 323 19.48 -23.97 0.51
N LEU A 324 19.06 -22.75 0.19
CA LEU A 324 17.65 -22.41 -0.04
C LEU A 324 17.07 -23.17 -1.23
N LYS A 325 17.82 -23.28 -2.33
CA LYS A 325 17.44 -24.08 -3.50
C LYS A 325 17.26 -25.55 -3.12
N GLN A 326 18.19 -26.13 -2.36
CA GLN A 326 18.11 -27.52 -1.90
C GLN A 326 16.92 -27.77 -0.98
N MET A 327 16.53 -26.79 -0.17
CA MET A 327 15.31 -26.87 0.65
C MET A 327 14.04 -26.86 -0.21
N GLY A 328 14.03 -26.07 -1.29
CA GLY A 328 12.89 -25.94 -2.21
C GLY A 328 12.47 -24.50 -2.52
N TYR A 329 13.22 -23.49 -2.07
CA TYR A 329 13.06 -22.09 -2.49
C TYR A 329 13.69 -21.90 -3.87
N LEU A 330 12.90 -22.21 -4.91
CA LEU A 330 13.34 -22.07 -6.30
C LEU A 330 13.31 -20.62 -6.76
N TRP A 331 12.40 -19.81 -6.20
CA TRP A 331 12.33 -18.38 -6.47
C TRP A 331 13.18 -17.64 -5.45
N GLN A 332 14.09 -16.79 -5.93
CA GLN A 332 15.02 -16.05 -5.08
C GLN A 332 15.20 -14.62 -5.57
N GLN A 333 15.40 -13.71 -4.62
CA GLN A 333 15.65 -12.30 -4.84
C GLN A 333 16.75 -11.84 -3.88
N GLY A 334 17.65 -10.98 -4.36
CA GLY A 334 18.71 -10.43 -3.52
C GLY A 334 19.87 -9.87 -4.31
N TYR A 335 20.84 -9.27 -3.62
CA TYR A 335 21.97 -8.60 -4.28
C TYR A 335 22.90 -9.55 -5.00
N LEU A 336 22.84 -10.86 -4.69
CA LEU A 336 23.50 -11.90 -5.48
C LEU A 336 23.05 -11.88 -6.95
N TYR A 337 21.77 -11.57 -7.20
CA TYR A 337 21.17 -11.58 -8.54
C TYR A 337 21.08 -10.20 -9.18
N GLY A 338 20.88 -9.17 -8.35
CA GLY A 338 20.87 -7.79 -8.80
C GLY A 338 20.38 -6.84 -7.72
N LYS A 339 20.98 -5.66 -7.68
CA LYS A 339 20.48 -4.54 -6.87
C LYS A 339 19.30 -3.88 -7.57
N PRO A 340 18.38 -3.23 -6.83
CA PRO A 340 17.39 -2.34 -7.41
C PRO A 340 18.04 -1.33 -8.36
N ALA A 341 17.56 -1.29 -9.61
CA ALA A 341 18.10 -0.40 -10.63
C ALA A 341 16.97 0.39 -11.32
N PRO A 342 17.25 1.61 -11.82
CA PRO A 342 16.24 2.41 -12.50
C PRO A 342 15.71 1.67 -13.73
N PHE A 343 14.40 1.73 -13.88
CA PHE A 343 13.75 1.40 -15.12
C PHE A 343 13.67 2.63 -16.02
N PRO A 344 13.93 2.54 -17.34
CA PRO A 344 13.73 3.67 -18.23
C PRO A 344 12.26 4.10 -18.20
N ASP A 345 12.03 5.40 -18.12
CA ASP A 345 10.69 5.97 -18.22
C ASP A 345 10.11 5.69 -19.60
N VAL A 346 8.85 5.24 -19.64
CA VAL A 346 8.09 5.12 -20.89
C VAL A 346 7.79 6.54 -21.38
N ARG A 347 8.10 6.82 -22.66
CA ARG A 347 7.93 8.14 -23.28
C ARG A 347 6.51 8.36 -23.75
#